data_AF-A0A7W2FZ60-F1
#
_entry.id   AF-A0A7W2FZ60-F1
#
_cell.length_a   1.000
_cell.length_b   1.000
_cell.length_c   1.000
_cell.angle_alpha   90.00
_cell.angle_beta   90.00
_cell.angle_gamma   90.00
#
_symmetry.space_group_name_H-M   'P 1'
#
loop_
_entity.id
_entity.type
_entity.pdbx_description
1 polymer ?
#
loop_
_entity_poly.entity_id
_entity_poly.type
_entity_poly.pdbx_seq_one_letter_code
_entity_poly.pdbx_strand_id
1 'polypeptide(L)'
;MPTYLGIFTNKTGSYNVEVINDFDEFHMQIGAFKFSGSDLDSFELENINEFTEQELIDFGVVIHRQNYNELKNYQLSLKIPQILIDMSSKKEIKVTMDVQLELKDNFEQATVSFQIDDEHYEGKHDFMELIFDEIQRQFNGKYRFKNCYGCLYADYSVYGQGFMSSVLCFKNQKEAYLQVHNKNEYMMNLELHDSQQQEIYCCVEYEIRDKSVGYRGTVL
;
A
#
# COMPACT_ATOMS: atom_id res chain seq x y z
N MET A 1 9.96 -8.24 -10.71
CA MET A 1 9.69 -7.18 -9.72
C MET A 1 9.26 -5.95 -10.49
N PRO A 2 8.04 -5.43 -10.30
CA PRO A 2 7.63 -4.17 -10.91
C PRO A 2 8.54 -3.00 -10.48
N THR A 3 8.65 -2.02 -11.37
CA THR A 3 9.36 -0.76 -11.14
C THR A 3 8.36 0.38 -11.37
N TYR A 4 8.24 1.27 -10.39
CA TYR A 4 7.37 2.44 -10.43
C TYR A 4 8.22 3.68 -10.63
N LEU A 5 7.90 4.45 -11.69
CA LEU A 5 8.57 5.71 -11.96
C LEU A 5 7.89 6.83 -11.18
N GLY A 6 8.70 7.76 -10.68
CA GLY A 6 8.20 8.80 -9.81
C GLY A 6 9.10 9.99 -9.60
N ILE A 7 8.65 10.85 -8.70
CA ILE A 7 9.39 12.01 -8.22
C ILE A 7 9.42 11.93 -6.69
N PHE A 8 10.63 11.90 -6.13
CA PHE A 8 10.87 12.10 -4.72
C PHE A 8 11.25 13.55 -4.47
N THR A 9 10.72 14.17 -3.43
CA THR A 9 11.08 15.53 -3.02
C THR A 9 11.32 15.58 -1.51
N ASN A 10 12.43 16.17 -1.11
CA ASN A 10 12.74 16.49 0.29
C ASN A 10 13.33 17.91 0.36
N LYS A 11 13.96 18.27 1.48
CA LYS A 11 14.62 19.56 1.64
C LYS A 11 15.86 19.77 0.74
N THR A 12 16.44 18.71 0.18
CA THR A 12 17.63 18.81 -0.70
C THR A 12 17.26 19.02 -2.17
N GLY A 13 16.02 18.71 -2.56
CA GLY A 13 15.50 18.97 -3.90
C GLY A 13 14.47 17.94 -4.34
N SER A 14 14.20 17.92 -5.64
CA SER A 14 13.33 16.94 -6.31
C SER A 14 14.15 16.08 -7.26
N TYR A 15 13.90 14.77 -7.23
CA TYR A 15 14.66 13.76 -7.95
C TYR A 15 13.70 12.81 -8.65
N ASN A 16 13.97 12.52 -9.92
CA ASN A 16 13.32 11.38 -10.57
C ASN A 16 13.83 10.11 -9.91
N VAL A 17 12.90 9.22 -9.55
CA VAL A 17 13.22 7.97 -8.86
C VAL A 17 12.56 6.79 -9.55
N GLU A 18 13.20 5.64 -9.38
CA GLU A 18 12.65 4.33 -9.68
C GLU A 18 12.46 3.61 -8.35
N VAL A 19 11.23 3.21 -8.04
CA VAL A 19 10.92 2.41 -6.86
C VAL A 19 10.64 0.98 -7.32
N ILE A 20 11.50 0.05 -6.93
CA ILE A 20 11.36 -1.37 -7.24
C ILE A 20 10.56 -2.01 -6.12
N ASN A 21 9.56 -2.82 -6.45
CA ASN A 21 8.77 -3.53 -5.46
C ASN A 21 8.85 -5.04 -5.73
N ASP A 22 9.31 -5.80 -4.73
CA ASP A 22 9.36 -7.26 -4.78
C ASP A 22 8.15 -7.95 -4.13
N PHE A 23 7.22 -7.13 -3.63
CA PHE A 23 6.00 -7.43 -2.87
C PHE A 23 6.23 -7.85 -1.41
N ASP A 24 7.47 -7.74 -0.93
CA ASP A 24 7.83 -7.74 0.49
C ASP A 24 8.28 -6.31 0.89
N GLU A 25 9.19 -5.74 0.10
CA GLU A 25 9.78 -4.42 0.30
C GLU A 25 9.75 -3.56 -0.99
N PHE A 26 9.72 -2.26 -0.77
CA PHE A 26 10.06 -1.23 -1.74
C PHE A 26 11.53 -0.89 -1.64
N HIS A 27 12.19 -0.71 -2.77
CA HIS A 27 13.59 -0.34 -2.87
C HIS A 27 13.73 0.92 -3.72
N MET A 28 14.46 1.91 -3.23
CA MET A 28 14.67 3.19 -3.91
C MET A 28 16.12 3.66 -3.74
N GLN A 29 16.69 4.24 -4.78
CA GLN A 29 18.02 4.85 -4.71
C GLN A 29 17.99 6.31 -5.16
N ILE A 30 18.58 7.20 -4.38
CA ILE A 30 18.73 8.63 -4.69
C ILE A 30 20.21 9.00 -4.59
N GLY A 31 20.87 9.11 -5.74
CA GLY A 31 22.32 9.30 -5.78
C GLY A 31 23.05 8.13 -5.11
N ALA A 32 23.76 8.41 -4.02
CA ALA A 32 24.45 7.38 -3.23
C ALA A 32 23.57 6.74 -2.14
N PHE A 33 22.45 7.35 -1.75
CA PHE A 33 21.59 6.85 -0.68
C PHE A 33 20.70 5.72 -1.20
N LYS A 34 20.72 4.57 -0.51
CA LYS A 34 19.90 3.38 -0.84
C LYS A 34 18.91 3.13 0.28
N PHE A 35 17.63 3.06 -0.09
CA PHE A 35 16.54 2.89 0.84
C PHE A 35 15.75 1.63 0.54
N SER A 36 15.33 0.94 1.60
CA SER A 36 14.35 -0.15 1.53
C SER A 36 13.32 -0.03 2.65
N GLY A 37 12.14 -0.61 2.46
CA GLY A 37 11.09 -0.58 3.48
C GLY A 37 9.90 -1.43 3.07
N SER A 38 9.20 -2.01 4.03
CA SER A 38 7.99 -2.82 3.75
C SER A 38 6.79 -1.99 3.28
N ASP A 39 6.90 -0.66 3.40
CA ASP A 39 5.85 0.29 3.09
C ASP A 39 6.45 1.58 2.48
N LEU A 40 5.63 2.40 1.83
CA LEU A 40 6.05 3.65 1.20
C LEU A 40 6.30 4.79 2.17
N ASP A 41 5.91 4.65 3.44
CA ASP A 41 6.05 5.65 4.52
C ASP A 41 7.23 5.36 5.47
N SER A 42 7.87 4.20 5.35
CA SER A 42 8.81 3.64 6.35
C SER A 42 10.16 3.22 5.75
N PHE A 43 10.65 3.96 4.76
CA PHE A 43 11.96 3.74 4.15
C PHE A 43 13.12 3.89 5.15
N GLU A 44 13.98 2.88 5.19
CA GLU A 44 15.23 2.81 5.95
C GLU A 44 16.46 2.96 5.05
N LEU A 45 17.49 3.66 5.54
CA LEU A 45 18.78 3.74 4.84
C LEU A 45 19.61 2.46 5.05
N GLU A 46 19.94 1.78 3.95
CA GLU A 46 20.69 0.52 3.96
C GLU A 46 22.20 0.71 4.14
N ASN A 47 22.76 1.76 3.51
CA ASN A 47 24.20 1.99 3.43
C ASN A 47 24.69 3.11 4.36
N ILE A 48 24.18 3.16 5.59
CA ILE A 48 24.48 4.22 6.56
C ILE A 48 25.98 4.44 6.81
N ASN A 49 26.79 3.37 6.80
CA ASN A 49 28.23 3.44 7.07
C ASN A 49 29.03 4.21 5.99
N GLU A 50 28.41 4.57 4.87
CA GLU A 50 29.03 5.33 3.78
C GLU A 50 28.93 6.86 3.99
N PHE A 51 28.23 7.31 5.03
CA PHE A 51 27.92 8.72 5.26
C PHE A 51 28.32 9.22 6.65
N THR A 52 28.61 10.51 6.74
CA THR A 52 28.73 11.23 8.01
C THR A 52 27.36 11.56 8.60
N GLU A 53 27.29 11.75 9.92
CA GLU A 53 26.04 12.15 10.60
C GLU A 53 25.44 13.43 10.02
N GLN A 54 26.28 14.40 9.61
CA GLN A 54 25.81 15.64 9.00
C GLN A 54 25.16 15.40 7.64
N GLU A 55 25.73 14.54 6.79
CA GLU A 55 25.14 14.20 5.49
C GLU A 55 23.78 13.51 5.64
N LEU A 56 23.65 12.64 6.64
CA LEU A 56 22.39 11.96 6.97
C LEU A 56 21.32 12.97 7.41
N ILE A 57 21.66 13.86 8.34
CA ILE A 57 20.77 14.93 8.81
C ILE A 57 20.38 15.84 7.65
N ASP A 58 21.33 16.23 6.80
CA ASP A 58 21.10 17.11 5.65
C ASP A 58 20.23 16.47 4.58
N PHE A 59 20.27 15.15 4.43
CA PHE A 59 19.37 14.44 3.52
C PHE A 59 17.96 14.24 4.11
N GLY A 60 17.82 14.26 5.45
CA GLY A 60 16.55 14.01 6.14
C GLY A 60 16.43 12.59 6.70
N VAL A 61 17.54 11.92 6.92
CA VAL A 61 17.60 10.62 7.62
C VAL A 61 17.70 10.85 9.13
N VAL A 62 16.87 10.16 9.89
CA VAL A 62 16.84 10.19 11.36
C VAL A 62 17.46 8.90 11.90
N ILE A 63 18.50 9.04 12.71
CA ILE A 63 19.20 7.90 13.32
C ILE A 63 18.55 7.57 14.67
N HIS A 64 17.94 6.40 14.79
CA HIS A 64 17.36 5.93 16.05
C HIS A 64 18.36 5.07 16.84
N ARG A 65 18.28 5.14 18.18
CA ARG A 65 19.17 4.38 19.09
C ARG A 65 19.05 2.84 18.98
N GLN A 66 18.08 2.34 18.22
CA GLN A 66 17.80 0.90 18.04
C GLN A 66 18.19 0.37 16.65
N ASN A 67 19.09 1.05 15.93
CA ASN A 67 19.62 0.67 14.61
C ASN A 67 18.64 0.79 13.42
N TYR A 68 17.55 1.55 13.57
CA TYR A 68 16.65 1.91 12.48
C TYR A 68 16.97 3.33 12.00
N ASN A 69 17.15 3.51 10.68
CA ASN A 69 17.61 4.76 10.08
C ASN A 69 16.58 5.31 9.10
N GLU A 70 15.61 6.04 9.62
CA GLU A 70 14.40 6.38 8.88
C GLU A 70 14.59 7.58 7.98
N LEU A 71 14.08 7.49 6.75
CA LEU A 71 13.87 8.65 5.91
C LEU A 71 12.59 9.39 6.33
N LYS A 72 12.70 10.67 6.67
CA LYS A 72 11.55 11.51 7.05
C LYS A 72 11.45 12.75 6.17
N ASN A 73 10.30 13.43 6.25
CA ASN A 73 10.10 14.76 5.67
C ASN A 73 10.29 14.78 4.14
N TYR A 74 9.52 13.92 3.44
CA TYR A 74 9.53 13.83 1.99
C TYR A 74 8.13 13.73 1.39
N GLN A 75 8.07 14.03 0.11
CA GLN A 75 6.94 13.75 -0.76
C GLN A 75 7.37 12.75 -1.81
N LEU A 76 6.49 11.80 -2.12
CA LEU A 76 6.75 10.76 -3.12
C LEU A 76 5.55 10.66 -4.05
N SER A 77 5.79 10.94 -5.34
CA SER A 77 4.80 10.74 -6.39
C SER A 77 5.16 9.52 -7.23
N LEU A 78 4.27 8.54 -7.36
CA LEU A 78 4.49 7.31 -8.11
C LEU A 78 3.35 7.05 -9.10
N LYS A 79 3.70 6.41 -10.22
CA LYS A 79 2.73 5.81 -11.14
C LYS A 79 2.70 4.30 -10.93
N ILE A 80 1.62 3.78 -10.34
CA ILE A 80 1.47 2.35 -10.01
C ILE A 80 0.40 1.72 -10.90
N PRO A 81 0.76 0.80 -11.81
CA PRO A 81 -0.21 0.05 -12.61
C PRO A 81 -1.10 -0.82 -11.70
N GLN A 82 -2.41 -0.82 -11.97
CA GLN A 82 -3.38 -1.68 -11.30
C GLN A 82 -4.36 -2.29 -12.30
N ILE A 83 -5.05 -3.34 -11.83
CA ILE A 83 -6.10 -4.02 -12.57
C ILE A 83 -7.41 -3.84 -11.82
N LEU A 84 -8.44 -3.43 -12.54
CA LEU A 84 -9.83 -3.39 -12.08
C LEU A 84 -10.63 -4.45 -12.82
N ILE A 85 -11.72 -4.92 -12.21
CA ILE A 85 -12.71 -5.79 -12.84
C ILE A 85 -13.97 -4.96 -13.08
N ASP A 86 -14.39 -4.86 -14.34
CA ASP A 86 -15.71 -4.34 -14.71
C ASP A 86 -16.78 -5.35 -14.32
N MET A 87 -17.67 -4.93 -13.42
CA MET A 87 -18.68 -5.82 -12.86
C MET A 87 -19.80 -6.17 -13.85
N SER A 88 -19.98 -5.38 -14.91
CA SER A 88 -20.95 -5.63 -15.96
C SER A 88 -20.44 -6.66 -16.97
N SER A 89 -19.21 -6.49 -17.45
CA SER A 89 -18.63 -7.32 -18.51
C SER A 89 -17.75 -8.46 -17.98
N LYS A 90 -17.38 -8.42 -16.70
CA LYS A 90 -16.40 -9.28 -16.03
C LYS A 90 -14.99 -9.23 -16.65
N LYS A 91 -14.70 -8.18 -17.43
CA LYS A 91 -13.39 -7.98 -18.05
C LYS A 91 -12.47 -7.20 -17.13
N GLU A 92 -11.18 -7.44 -17.31
CA GLU A 92 -10.12 -6.68 -16.65
C GLU A 92 -9.84 -5.38 -17.40
N ILE A 93 -9.71 -4.30 -16.65
CA ILE A 93 -9.31 -2.97 -17.12
C ILE A 93 -7.99 -2.64 -16.44
N LYS A 94 -7.00 -2.24 -17.23
CA LYS A 94 -5.72 -1.76 -16.71
C LYS A 94 -5.81 -0.26 -16.50
N VAL A 95 -5.45 0.19 -15.31
CA VAL A 95 -5.34 1.60 -14.96
C VAL A 95 -3.93 1.88 -14.45
N THR A 96 -3.52 3.15 -14.49
CA THR A 96 -2.31 3.59 -13.80
C THR A 96 -2.75 4.56 -12.73
N MET A 97 -2.50 4.20 -11.47
CA MET A 97 -2.77 5.08 -10.34
C MET A 97 -1.66 6.11 -10.22
N ASP A 98 -2.04 7.36 -10.09
CA ASP A 98 -1.19 8.45 -9.61
C ASP A 98 -1.26 8.47 -8.08
N VAL A 99 -0.18 8.05 -7.42
CA VAL A 99 -0.05 8.05 -5.96
C VAL A 99 0.80 9.24 -5.57
N GLN A 100 0.32 10.08 -4.65
CA GLN A 100 1.05 11.21 -4.09
C GLN A 100 1.05 11.09 -2.57
N LEU A 101 2.18 10.68 -1.99
CA LEU A 101 2.40 10.60 -0.56
C LEU A 101 3.12 11.85 -0.06
N GLU A 102 2.70 12.37 1.08
CA GLU A 102 3.38 13.41 1.85
C GLU A 102 3.59 12.92 3.28
N LEU A 103 4.86 12.81 3.67
CA LEU A 103 5.28 12.50 5.03
C LEU A 103 6.02 13.71 5.61
N LYS A 104 5.49 14.31 6.67
CA LYS A 104 6.07 15.49 7.30
C LYS A 104 5.86 15.49 8.81
N ASP A 105 6.94 15.37 9.58
CA ASP A 105 6.94 15.31 11.04
C ASP A 105 5.90 14.31 11.59
N ASN A 106 4.75 14.79 12.09
CA ASN A 106 3.64 13.97 12.61
C ASN A 106 2.40 13.98 11.68
N PHE A 107 2.59 14.37 10.43
CA PHE A 107 1.57 14.41 9.40
C PHE A 107 1.93 13.44 8.30
N GLU A 108 0.98 12.58 7.98
CA GLU A 108 1.06 11.63 6.88
C GLU A 108 -0.24 11.70 6.11
N GLN A 109 -0.14 11.73 4.79
CA GLN A 109 -1.30 11.73 3.92
C GLN A 109 -0.89 11.30 2.52
N ALA A 110 -1.74 10.52 1.87
CA ALA A 110 -1.63 10.29 0.45
C ALA A 110 -2.92 10.63 -0.29
N THR A 111 -2.77 10.95 -1.56
CA THR A 111 -3.84 11.02 -2.54
C THR A 111 -3.56 9.97 -3.62
N VAL A 112 -4.57 9.18 -3.97
CA VAL A 112 -4.50 8.25 -5.10
C VAL A 112 -5.60 8.60 -6.07
N SER A 113 -5.25 8.74 -7.34
CA SER A 113 -6.23 9.01 -8.37
C SER A 113 -5.91 8.35 -9.71
N PHE A 114 -6.93 8.19 -10.55
CA PHE A 114 -6.81 7.73 -11.92
C PHE A 114 -8.07 8.08 -12.71
N GLN A 115 -8.03 7.87 -14.02
CA GLN A 115 -9.13 8.13 -14.93
C GLN A 115 -9.49 6.88 -15.73
N ILE A 116 -10.79 6.65 -15.93
CA ILE A 116 -11.32 5.63 -16.84
C ILE A 116 -12.31 6.35 -17.76
N ASP A 117 -12.02 6.39 -19.05
CA ASP A 117 -12.75 7.20 -20.03
C ASP A 117 -12.81 8.67 -19.58
N ASP A 118 -14.01 9.22 -19.34
CA ASP A 118 -14.22 10.60 -18.86
C ASP A 118 -14.47 10.70 -17.34
N GLU A 119 -14.43 9.57 -16.62
CA GLU A 119 -14.67 9.53 -15.18
C GLU A 119 -13.34 9.54 -14.40
N HIS A 120 -13.23 10.46 -13.45
CA HIS A 120 -12.09 10.59 -12.54
C HIS A 120 -12.45 10.01 -11.16
N TYR A 121 -11.52 9.23 -10.60
CA TYR A 121 -11.64 8.65 -9.26
C TYR A 121 -10.48 9.08 -8.41
N GLU A 122 -10.75 9.50 -7.17
CA GLU A 122 -9.72 9.99 -6.25
C GLU A 122 -10.07 9.64 -4.80
N GLY A 123 -9.11 9.14 -4.04
CA GLY A 123 -9.22 8.96 -2.59
C GLY A 123 -8.05 9.64 -1.87
N LYS A 124 -8.28 10.09 -0.62
CA LYS A 124 -7.29 10.84 0.14
C LYS A 124 -7.35 10.53 1.63
N HIS A 125 -6.31 9.87 2.15
CA HIS A 125 -6.23 9.45 3.55
C HIS A 125 -4.78 9.21 3.99
N ASP A 126 -4.55 8.97 5.28
CA ASP A 126 -3.30 8.47 5.85
C ASP A 126 -3.17 6.92 5.82
N PHE A 127 -4.14 6.20 5.24
CA PHE A 127 -4.09 4.75 5.03
C PHE A 127 -4.58 4.38 3.64
N MET A 128 -3.88 3.47 2.94
CA MET A 128 -4.28 3.00 1.61
C MET A 128 -5.63 2.29 1.63
N GLU A 129 -5.95 1.55 2.70
CA GLU A 129 -7.28 0.93 2.89
C GLU A 129 -8.40 1.95 2.69
N LEU A 130 -8.29 3.10 3.36
CA LEU A 130 -9.34 4.10 3.42
C LEU A 130 -9.40 4.91 2.12
N ILE A 131 -8.26 5.11 1.46
CA ILE A 131 -8.19 5.64 0.10
C ILE A 131 -8.94 4.72 -0.88
N PHE A 132 -8.67 3.41 -0.82
CA PHE A 132 -9.35 2.45 -1.69
C PHE A 132 -10.84 2.33 -1.36
N ASP A 133 -11.24 2.45 -0.10
CA ASP A 133 -12.65 2.54 0.29
C ASP A 133 -13.35 3.75 -0.35
N GLU A 134 -12.73 4.92 -0.32
CA GLU A 134 -13.28 6.13 -0.96
C GLU A 134 -13.44 5.97 -2.47
N ILE A 135 -12.44 5.40 -3.14
CA ILE A 135 -12.51 5.12 -4.58
C ILE A 135 -13.56 4.04 -4.87
N GLN A 136 -13.64 2.99 -4.05
CA GLN A 136 -14.59 1.89 -4.20
C GLN A 136 -16.05 2.38 -4.08
N ARG A 137 -16.32 3.38 -3.22
CA ARG A 137 -17.65 4.04 -3.16
C ARG A 137 -17.96 4.84 -4.42
N GLN A 138 -16.96 5.52 -5.00
CA GLN A 138 -17.15 6.27 -6.25
C GLN A 138 -17.43 5.36 -7.45
N PHE A 139 -16.90 4.13 -7.44
CA PHE A 139 -17.24 3.15 -8.47
C PHE A 139 -18.74 2.83 -8.52
N ASN A 140 -19.49 3.00 -7.41
CA ASN A 140 -20.93 2.74 -7.34
C ASN A 140 -21.30 1.37 -7.95
N GLY A 141 -20.59 0.31 -7.54
CA GLY A 141 -20.77 -1.05 -8.07
C GLY A 141 -20.17 -1.34 -9.45
N LYS A 142 -19.68 -0.35 -10.21
CA LYS A 142 -19.18 -0.52 -11.59
C LYS A 142 -17.88 -1.32 -11.66
N TYR A 143 -16.97 -1.09 -10.72
CA TYR A 143 -15.63 -1.70 -10.72
C TYR A 143 -15.26 -2.33 -9.37
N ARG A 144 -14.31 -3.26 -9.40
CA ARG A 144 -13.65 -3.85 -8.21
C ARG A 144 -12.15 -3.88 -8.42
N PHE A 145 -11.37 -3.57 -7.38
CA PHE A 145 -9.92 -3.75 -7.43
C PHE A 145 -9.55 -5.24 -7.51
N LYS A 146 -8.64 -5.59 -8.44
CA LYS A 146 -8.07 -6.93 -8.57
C LYS A 146 -6.69 -6.99 -7.91
N ASN A 147 -6.69 -6.95 -6.58
CA ASN A 147 -5.52 -6.97 -5.72
C ASN A 147 -5.88 -7.47 -4.31
N CYS A 148 -4.94 -7.49 -3.36
CA CYS A 148 -5.15 -7.98 -2.00
C CYS A 148 -6.21 -7.15 -1.25
N TYR A 149 -6.27 -5.83 -1.46
CA TYR A 149 -7.37 -5.03 -0.89
C TYR A 149 -8.75 -5.55 -1.37
N GLY A 150 -8.91 -5.86 -2.65
CA GLY A 150 -10.15 -6.36 -3.23
C GLY A 150 -10.40 -7.86 -3.08
N CYS A 151 -9.53 -8.60 -2.40
CA CYS A 151 -9.58 -10.07 -2.32
C CYS A 151 -10.45 -10.57 -1.16
N LEU A 152 -11.38 -11.48 -1.44
CA LEU A 152 -12.33 -12.07 -0.49
C LEU A 152 -11.69 -12.68 0.75
N TYR A 153 -10.45 -13.14 0.67
CA TYR A 153 -9.74 -13.83 1.76
C TYR A 153 -8.61 -13.00 2.37
N ALA A 154 -8.63 -11.69 2.20
CA ALA A 154 -7.55 -10.81 2.62
C ALA A 154 -8.06 -9.71 3.56
N ASP A 155 -7.59 -9.68 4.80
CA ASP A 155 -8.03 -8.71 5.80
C ASP A 155 -6.85 -8.00 6.43
N TYR A 156 -7.10 -6.87 7.06
CA TYR A 156 -6.07 -6.19 7.83
C TYR A 156 -5.90 -6.83 9.21
N SER A 157 -4.80 -6.52 9.88
CA SER A 157 -4.62 -6.93 11.27
C SER A 157 -5.48 -6.06 12.19
N VAL A 158 -6.18 -6.70 13.14
CA VAL A 158 -6.91 -5.99 14.20
C VAL A 158 -6.02 -5.16 15.12
N TYR A 159 -4.70 -5.34 15.04
CA TYR A 159 -3.68 -4.64 15.82
C TYR A 159 -3.08 -3.42 15.10
N GLY A 160 -3.51 -3.12 13.88
CA GLY A 160 -3.03 -1.99 13.09
C GLY A 160 -2.40 -2.42 11.76
N GLN A 161 -2.13 -1.45 10.90
CA GLN A 161 -1.55 -1.62 9.57
C GLN A 161 -0.62 -0.44 9.26
N GLY A 162 0.32 -0.64 8.33
CA GLY A 162 1.07 0.47 7.71
C GLY A 162 0.24 1.18 6.64
N PHE A 163 0.83 2.17 5.99
CA PHE A 163 0.19 2.91 4.91
C PHE A 163 -0.26 2.03 3.73
N MET A 164 0.64 1.24 3.14
CA MET A 164 0.48 0.37 1.96
C MET A 164 1.19 -0.98 2.19
N SER A 165 0.83 -1.64 3.29
CA SER A 165 1.34 -2.95 3.66
C SER A 165 0.34 -3.72 4.54
N SER A 166 0.78 -4.88 5.05
CA SER A 166 0.12 -5.54 6.19
C SER A 166 -1.27 -6.13 5.93
N VAL A 167 -1.59 -6.49 4.68
CA VAL A 167 -2.78 -7.26 4.35
C VAL A 167 -2.52 -8.75 4.61
N LEU A 168 -3.26 -9.34 5.54
CA LEU A 168 -3.15 -10.73 5.95
C LEU A 168 -3.98 -11.63 5.02
N CYS A 169 -3.36 -12.69 4.51
CA CYS A 169 -3.98 -13.64 3.61
C CYS A 169 -4.50 -14.88 4.35
N PHE A 170 -5.80 -15.15 4.25
CA PHE A 170 -6.48 -16.28 4.91
C PHE A 170 -6.83 -17.42 3.96
N LYS A 171 -6.13 -17.52 2.83
CA LYS A 171 -6.38 -18.57 1.82
C LYS A 171 -6.15 -19.99 2.34
N ASN A 172 -5.35 -20.17 3.40
CA ASN A 172 -5.15 -21.44 4.09
C ASN A 172 -6.36 -21.88 4.93
N GLN A 173 -7.31 -20.98 5.21
CA GLN A 173 -8.47 -21.21 6.07
C GLN A 173 -9.74 -20.51 5.57
N LYS A 174 -9.98 -20.58 4.24
CA LYS A 174 -11.09 -19.87 3.55
C LYS A 174 -12.44 -20.07 4.23
N GLU A 175 -12.79 -21.31 4.60
CA GLU A 175 -14.08 -21.61 5.21
C GLU A 175 -14.26 -20.92 6.56
N ALA A 176 -13.24 -20.98 7.42
CA ALA A 176 -13.25 -20.33 8.73
C ALA A 176 -13.33 -18.80 8.59
N TYR A 177 -12.52 -18.23 7.68
CA TYR A 177 -12.53 -16.79 7.40
C TYR A 177 -13.90 -16.28 6.94
N LEU A 178 -14.60 -17.04 6.09
CA LEU A 178 -15.94 -16.66 5.61
C LEU A 178 -17.02 -16.65 6.71
N GLN A 179 -16.77 -17.24 7.88
CA GLN A 179 -17.68 -17.18 9.03
C GLN A 179 -17.42 -15.99 9.97
N VAL A 180 -16.38 -15.19 9.71
CA VAL A 180 -16.03 -14.04 10.53
C VAL A 180 -16.79 -12.80 10.08
N HIS A 181 -17.41 -12.11 11.03
CA HIS A 181 -18.17 -10.87 10.82
C HIS A 181 -17.79 -9.74 11.76
N ASN A 182 -16.92 -9.98 12.74
CA ASN A 182 -16.45 -8.97 13.68
C ASN A 182 -15.06 -9.29 14.24
N LYS A 183 -14.44 -8.31 14.92
CA LYS A 183 -13.07 -8.44 15.47
C LYS A 183 -12.94 -9.57 16.50
N ASN A 184 -13.98 -9.85 17.29
CA ASN A 184 -13.92 -10.90 18.30
C ASN A 184 -13.85 -12.28 17.63
N GLU A 185 -14.71 -12.53 16.64
CA GLU A 185 -14.69 -13.77 15.86
C GLU A 185 -13.36 -13.93 15.11
N TYR A 186 -12.85 -12.85 14.52
CA TYR A 186 -11.53 -12.84 13.88
C TYR A 186 -10.43 -13.33 14.84
N MET A 187 -10.38 -12.79 16.06
CA MET A 187 -9.35 -13.10 17.04
C MET A 187 -9.50 -14.50 17.67
N MET A 188 -10.72 -15.03 17.75
CA MET A 188 -11.01 -16.29 18.44
C MET A 188 -11.05 -17.50 17.52
N ASN A 189 -11.48 -17.30 16.26
CA ASN A 189 -11.83 -18.41 15.36
C ASN A 189 -10.80 -18.61 14.24
N LEU A 190 -9.91 -17.64 14.00
CA LEU A 190 -8.89 -17.76 12.97
C LEU A 190 -7.57 -18.24 13.56
N GLU A 191 -6.95 -19.18 12.85
CA GLU A 191 -5.57 -19.56 13.08
C GLU A 191 -4.63 -18.54 12.41
N LEU A 192 -3.33 -18.83 12.42
CA LEU A 192 -2.35 -17.99 11.75
C LEU A 192 -2.70 -17.85 10.25
N HIS A 193 -2.64 -16.62 9.76
CA HIS A 193 -2.75 -16.32 8.34
C HIS A 193 -1.65 -17.04 7.55
N ASP A 194 -1.88 -17.27 6.27
CA ASP A 194 -0.93 -17.92 5.36
C ASP A 194 0.31 -17.05 5.12
N SER A 195 0.08 -15.76 4.84
CA SER A 195 1.12 -14.78 4.53
C SER A 195 0.60 -13.36 4.72
N GLN A 196 1.53 -12.41 4.78
CA GLN A 196 1.25 -10.98 4.73
C GLN A 196 1.64 -10.44 3.35
N GLN A 197 0.86 -9.50 2.82
CA GLN A 197 1.00 -8.95 1.47
C GLN A 197 0.77 -7.44 1.49
N GLN A 198 1.37 -6.73 0.53
CA GLN A 198 0.99 -5.34 0.23
C GLN A 198 -0.36 -5.31 -0.51
N GLU A 199 -1.14 -4.24 -0.37
CA GLU A 199 -2.50 -4.10 -0.91
C GLU A 199 -2.57 -4.32 -2.42
N ILE A 200 -1.54 -3.84 -3.12
CA ILE A 200 -1.44 -3.81 -4.57
C ILE A 200 -1.02 -5.16 -5.19
N TYR A 201 -0.64 -6.13 -4.35
CA TYR A 201 -0.31 -7.47 -4.81
C TYR A 201 -1.56 -8.22 -5.26
N CYS A 202 -1.44 -9.14 -6.22
CA CYS A 202 -2.53 -10.04 -6.63
C CYS A 202 -2.00 -11.43 -6.90
N CYS A 203 -2.47 -12.43 -6.14
CA CYS A 203 -2.12 -13.82 -6.37
C CYS A 203 -3.12 -14.52 -7.30
N VAL A 204 -2.80 -15.77 -7.67
CA VAL A 204 -3.65 -16.61 -8.53
C VAL A 204 -4.91 -17.14 -7.84
N GLU A 205 -4.97 -17.06 -6.51
CA GLU A 205 -6.14 -17.46 -5.70
C GLU A 205 -7.06 -16.28 -5.37
N TYR A 206 -6.87 -15.14 -6.04
CA TYR A 206 -7.74 -13.98 -5.89
C TYR A 206 -9.20 -14.36 -6.17
N GLU A 207 -10.07 -13.98 -5.24
CA GLU A 207 -11.52 -14.00 -5.42
C GLU A 207 -12.07 -12.63 -5.08
N ILE A 208 -13.06 -12.14 -5.83
CA ILE A 208 -13.62 -10.80 -5.62
C ILE A 208 -14.28 -10.74 -4.24
N ARG A 209 -13.95 -9.73 -3.44
CA ARG A 209 -14.71 -9.39 -2.24
C ARG A 209 -16.06 -8.76 -2.64
N ASP A 210 -17.09 -9.59 -2.74
CA ASP A 210 -18.48 -9.18 -3.00
C ASP A 210 -19.46 -9.58 -1.88
N LYS A 211 -18.92 -10.14 -0.78
CA LYS A 211 -19.66 -10.55 0.41
C LYS A 211 -19.14 -9.79 1.62
N SER A 212 -20.04 -9.35 2.49
CA SER A 212 -19.67 -8.76 3.79
C SER A 212 -19.06 -9.83 4.73
N VAL A 213 -17.77 -10.07 4.58
CA VAL A 213 -16.96 -11.05 5.33
C VAL A 213 -15.76 -10.36 5.97
N GLY A 214 -15.18 -11.03 6.97
CA GLY A 214 -14.14 -10.43 7.79
C GLY A 214 -14.72 -9.37 8.72
N TYR A 215 -13.87 -8.76 9.54
CA TYR A 215 -14.32 -7.72 10.46
C TYR A 215 -14.46 -6.35 9.78
N ARG A 216 -13.74 -6.12 8.67
CA ARG A 216 -13.84 -4.87 7.88
C ARG A 216 -15.07 -4.83 6.97
N GLY A 217 -15.67 -5.97 6.69
CA GLY A 217 -16.84 -6.09 5.83
C GLY A 217 -16.52 -5.84 4.36
N THR A 218 -17.39 -5.12 3.65
CA THR A 218 -17.20 -4.80 2.23
C THR A 218 -17.76 -3.43 1.89
N VAL A 219 -16.98 -2.67 1.15
CA VAL A 219 -17.42 -1.43 0.51
C VAL A 219 -17.83 -1.76 -0.93
N LEU A 220 -19.10 -1.51 -1.27
CA LEU A 220 -19.70 -1.88 -2.56
C LEU A 220 -19.91 -0.69 -3.49
#